data_AF-A0A6J8CSL5-F1
#
_entry.id   AF-A0A6J8CSL5-F1
#
_cell.length_a   1.000
_cell.length_b   1.000
_cell.length_c   1.000
_cell.angle_alpha   90.00
_cell.angle_beta   90.00
_cell.angle_gamma   90.00
#
_symmetry.space_group_name_H-M   'P 1'
#
loop_
_entity.id
_entity.type
_entity.pdbx_description
1 polymer ?
#
loop_
_entity_poly.entity_id
_entity_poly.type
_entity_poly.pdbx_seq_one_letter_code
_entity_poly.pdbx_strand_id
1 'polypeptide(L)'
;MEKQVVNSNIEQQQAVNGIDISETEVLIRAKTIITSDNCKAPKPKRKAAKTKMRSMKICICQQPPAGEMIQCNWCQDWYHNKCMSMKKDDNVVFWICVQCRTLPKVVNDIQSQLASVIQNNVDLVKDIAAKTVQIQSLQAENSRLRDLVNRA
;
A
#
# COMPACT_ATOMS: atom_id res chain seq x y z
N MET A 1 32.61 -8.54 -34.22
CA MET A 1 32.51 -7.59 -33.09
C MET A 1 31.31 -7.88 -32.17
N GLU A 2 30.25 -8.54 -32.65
CA GLU A 2 29.07 -8.90 -31.83
C GLU A 2 29.32 -9.99 -30.76
N LYS A 3 30.30 -10.86 -30.97
CA LYS A 3 30.62 -11.98 -30.05
C LYS A 3 31.15 -11.53 -28.67
N GLN A 4 31.67 -10.30 -28.56
CA GLN A 4 32.31 -9.81 -27.34
C GLN A 4 31.30 -9.17 -26.36
N VAL A 5 30.22 -8.59 -26.88
CA VAL A 5 29.18 -7.92 -26.09
C VAL A 5 28.21 -8.92 -25.44
N VAL A 6 28.01 -10.08 -26.05
CA VAL A 6 27.13 -11.14 -25.51
C VAL A 6 27.78 -11.82 -24.31
N ASN A 7 29.10 -12.05 -24.33
CA ASN A 7 29.82 -12.68 -23.21
C ASN A 7 29.86 -11.79 -21.95
N SER A 8 30.03 -10.48 -22.09
CA SER A 8 30.01 -9.57 -20.94
C SER A 8 28.64 -9.48 -20.25
N ASN A 9 27.56 -9.67 -21.00
CA ASN A 9 26.20 -9.66 -20.45
C ASN A 9 25.85 -10.97 -19.70
N ILE A 10 26.45 -12.10 -20.10
CA ILE A 10 26.27 -13.40 -19.44
C ILE A 10 27.02 -13.44 -18.10
N GLU A 11 28.24 -12.90 -18.04
CA GLU A 11 29.01 -12.80 -16.78
C GLU A 11 28.30 -11.87 -15.76
N GLN A 12 27.67 -10.79 -16.22
CA GLN A 12 26.87 -9.91 -15.36
C GLN A 12 25.57 -10.57 -14.87
N GLN A 13 24.99 -11.49 -15.65
CA GLN A 13 23.78 -12.25 -15.28
C GLN A 13 24.06 -13.40 -14.30
N GLN A 14 25.28 -13.90 -14.21
CA GLN A 14 25.66 -14.92 -13.22
C GLN A 14 25.80 -14.34 -11.80
N ALA A 15 26.02 -13.02 -11.67
CA ALA A 15 26.11 -12.33 -10.39
C ALA A 15 24.75 -12.08 -9.70
N VAL A 16 23.62 -12.33 -10.39
CA VAL A 16 22.26 -12.12 -9.84
C VAL A 16 21.69 -13.38 -9.16
N ASN A 17 22.40 -14.51 -9.23
CA ASN A 17 21.97 -15.81 -8.69
C ASN A 17 22.25 -15.96 -7.19
N GLY A 18 21.93 -14.93 -6.41
CA GLY A 18 22.17 -14.91 -4.97
C GLY A 18 21.19 -14.05 -4.17
N ILE A 19 20.03 -13.69 -4.74
CA ILE A 19 18.99 -12.99 -3.96
C ILE A 19 18.25 -14.04 -3.14
N ASP A 20 18.76 -14.28 -1.94
CA ASP A 20 18.03 -14.95 -0.87
C ASP A 20 16.78 -14.10 -0.54
N ILE A 21 15.61 -14.67 -0.81
CA ILE A 21 14.29 -14.10 -0.54
C ILE A 21 13.82 -14.40 0.89
N SER A 22 14.73 -14.85 1.78
CA SER A 22 14.50 -14.83 3.22
C SER A 22 14.54 -13.38 3.72
N GLU A 23 13.36 -12.76 3.75
CA GLU A 23 13.08 -11.42 4.28
C GLU A 23 14.08 -10.32 3.86
N THR A 24 13.86 -9.77 2.67
CA THR A 24 14.55 -8.54 2.27
C THR A 24 14.33 -7.43 3.31
N GLU A 25 15.35 -6.61 3.56
CA GLU A 25 15.34 -5.48 4.52
C GLU A 25 14.08 -4.59 4.37
N VAL A 26 13.55 -4.49 3.15
CA VAL A 26 12.31 -3.77 2.82
C VAL A 26 11.09 -4.39 3.50
N LEU A 27 10.96 -5.72 3.52
CA LEU A 27 9.88 -6.46 4.19
C LEU A 27 9.98 -6.35 5.72
N ILE A 28 11.20 -6.46 6.27
CA ILE A 28 11.46 -6.29 7.71
C ILE A 28 11.03 -4.88 8.16
N ARG A 29 11.47 -3.85 7.42
CA ARG A 29 11.19 -2.45 7.72
C ARG A 29 9.70 -2.10 7.56
N ALA A 30 9.02 -2.71 6.59
CA ALA A 30 7.58 -2.58 6.43
C ALA A 30 6.82 -3.22 7.61
N LYS A 31 7.22 -4.41 8.06
CA LYS A 31 6.61 -5.06 9.25
C LYS A 31 6.79 -4.23 10.51
N THR A 32 7.97 -3.63 10.74
CA THR A 32 8.22 -2.77 11.92
C THR A 32 7.35 -1.51 11.93
N ILE A 33 7.02 -0.95 10.75
CA ILE A 33 6.14 0.22 10.64
C ILE A 33 4.68 -0.17 10.94
N ILE A 34 4.26 -1.36 10.54
CA ILE A 34 2.86 -1.83 10.70
C ILE A 34 2.59 -2.33 12.13
N THR A 35 3.60 -2.84 12.85
CA THR A 35 3.45 -3.34 14.24
C THR A 35 3.74 -2.29 15.32
N SER A 36 4.06 -1.05 14.96
CA SER A 36 4.25 0.02 15.94
C SER A 36 2.91 0.56 16.42
N ASP A 37 2.33 -0.10 17.43
CA ASP A 37 1.18 0.35 18.21
C ASP A 37 1.52 1.57 19.08
N ASN A 38 1.96 2.67 18.47
CA ASN A 38 2.12 3.94 19.16
C ASN A 38 1.19 5.00 18.58
N CYS A 39 -0.10 4.75 18.69
CA CYS A 39 -1.15 5.76 18.55
C CYS A 39 -1.15 6.69 19.79
N LYS A 40 -0.09 7.48 19.98
CA LYS A 40 -0.23 8.74 20.73
C LYS A 40 -0.63 9.83 19.75
N ALA A 41 -1.94 10.00 19.60
CA ALA A 41 -2.52 11.12 18.88
C ALA A 41 -1.88 12.43 19.39
N PRO A 42 -1.31 13.29 18.50
CA PRO A 42 -0.80 14.57 18.93
C PRO A 42 -1.96 15.42 19.45
N LYS A 43 -1.94 15.80 20.73
CA LYS A 43 -2.89 16.77 21.27
C LYS A 43 -2.66 18.12 20.55
N PRO A 44 -3.65 18.73 19.90
CA PRO A 44 -3.44 19.99 19.21
C PRO A 44 -3.23 21.11 20.24
N LYS A 45 -2.01 21.67 20.27
CA LYS A 45 -1.71 22.89 21.02
C LYS A 45 -2.39 24.05 20.31
N ARG A 46 -3.50 24.56 20.88
CA ARG A 46 -4.16 25.78 20.41
C ARG A 46 -3.21 26.97 20.60
N LYS A 47 -2.56 27.41 19.52
CA LYS A 47 -2.01 28.77 19.45
C LYS A 47 -3.03 29.66 18.73
N ALA A 48 -3.49 30.69 19.42
CA ALA A 48 -4.37 31.71 18.87
C ALA A 48 -3.60 32.56 17.85
N ALA A 49 -3.60 32.13 16.58
CA ALA A 49 -3.14 32.94 15.46
C ALA A 49 -4.36 33.48 14.72
N LYS A 50 -4.57 34.80 14.81
CA LYS A 50 -5.56 35.54 14.02
C LYS A 50 -5.12 35.56 12.56
N THR A 51 -5.54 34.57 11.78
CA THR A 51 -5.41 34.53 10.33
C THR A 51 -6.79 34.24 9.76
N LYS A 52 -7.23 35.05 8.77
CA LYS A 52 -8.52 34.95 8.05
C LYS A 52 -9.17 33.57 8.20
N MET A 53 -10.29 33.50 8.91
CA MET A 53 -11.12 32.30 9.05
C MET A 53 -11.54 31.83 7.65
N ARG A 54 -10.71 31.02 7.01
CA ARG A 54 -11.21 29.99 6.11
C ARG A 54 -12.06 29.13 7.02
N SER A 55 -13.38 29.30 6.92
CA SER A 55 -14.39 28.51 7.61
C SER A 55 -13.91 27.07 7.67
N MET A 56 -13.44 26.62 8.84
CA MET A 56 -13.09 25.21 9.03
C MET A 56 -14.36 24.44 8.70
N LYS A 57 -14.34 23.73 7.57
CA LYS A 57 -15.44 22.92 7.10
C LYS A 57 -15.36 21.62 7.89
N ILE A 58 -16.20 21.50 8.92
CA ILE A 58 -16.11 20.39 9.87
C ILE A 58 -17.11 19.27 9.53
N CYS A 59 -18.27 19.62 8.97
CA CYS A 59 -19.31 18.65 8.59
C CYS A 59 -19.16 18.17 7.14
N ILE A 60 -19.68 16.97 6.84
CA ILE A 60 -19.71 16.36 5.50
C ILE A 60 -20.38 17.22 4.41
N CYS A 61 -21.30 18.12 4.79
CA CYS A 61 -21.97 19.03 3.87
C CYS A 61 -21.08 20.22 3.43
N GLN A 62 -19.88 20.34 4.01
CA GLN A 62 -18.93 21.42 3.77
C GLN A 62 -19.45 22.83 4.06
N GLN A 63 -20.54 22.95 4.83
CA GLN A 63 -21.08 24.24 5.26
C GLN A 63 -20.44 24.69 6.58
N PRO A 64 -20.47 26.00 6.88
CA PRO A 64 -20.04 26.52 8.18
C PRO A 64 -20.78 25.85 9.36
N PRO A 65 -20.15 25.79 10.54
CA PRO A 65 -20.82 25.32 11.75
C PRO A 65 -22.03 26.22 12.05
N ALA A 66 -23.21 25.61 12.22
CA ALA A 66 -24.47 26.31 12.41
C ALA A 66 -25.51 25.41 13.09
N GLY A 67 -26.26 25.94 14.06
CA GLY A 67 -27.30 25.21 14.76
C GLY A 67 -26.78 24.09 15.67
N GLU A 68 -27.61 23.07 15.89
CA GLU A 68 -27.26 21.90 16.71
C GLU A 68 -26.22 21.02 16.00
N MET A 69 -25.14 20.72 16.71
CA MET A 69 -24.03 19.93 16.21
C MET A 69 -23.65 18.84 17.20
N ILE A 70 -23.16 17.73 16.67
CA ILE A 70 -22.66 16.58 17.42
C ILE A 70 -21.19 16.33 17.07
N GLN A 71 -20.39 15.98 18.08
CA GLN A 71 -18.99 15.62 17.90
C GLN A 71 -18.84 14.10 17.78
N CYS A 72 -18.03 13.64 16.82
CA CYS A 72 -17.65 12.23 16.73
C CYS A 72 -16.68 11.86 17.85
N ASN A 73 -16.97 10.80 18.62
CA ASN A 73 -16.10 10.33 19.69
C ASN A 73 -14.76 9.77 19.19
N TRP A 74 -14.64 9.43 17.90
CA TRP A 74 -13.42 8.85 17.33
C TRP A 74 -12.53 9.90 16.65
N CYS A 75 -13.01 10.59 15.62
CA CYS A 75 -12.21 11.61 14.91
C CYS A 75 -12.26 13.01 15.53
N GLN A 76 -13.15 13.24 16.52
CA GLN A 76 -13.33 14.53 17.19
C GLN A 76 -13.83 15.68 16.30
N ASP A 77 -14.27 15.38 15.08
CA ASP A 77 -14.91 16.34 14.19
C ASP A 77 -16.38 16.58 14.55
N TRP A 78 -16.89 17.76 14.17
CA TRP A 78 -18.25 18.24 14.40
C TRP A 78 -19.13 18.14 13.16
N TYR A 79 -20.34 17.61 13.34
CA TYR A 79 -21.32 17.40 12.28
C TYR A 79 -22.64 18.05 12.66
N HIS A 80 -23.39 18.58 11.68
CA HIS A 80 -24.75 19.04 11.93
C HIS A 80 -25.66 17.84 12.23
N ASN A 81 -26.49 17.94 13.28
CA ASN A 81 -27.46 16.90 13.63
C ASN A 81 -28.35 16.53 12.44
N LYS A 82 -28.76 17.54 11.66
CA LYS A 82 -29.54 17.38 10.42
C LYS A 82 -28.80 16.60 9.34
N CYS A 83 -27.51 16.85 9.14
CA CYS A 83 -26.70 16.12 8.16
C CYS A 83 -26.50 14.65 8.55
N MET A 84 -26.59 14.34 9.83
CA MET A 84 -26.46 12.98 10.37
C MET A 84 -27.81 12.33 10.69
N SER A 85 -28.94 12.97 10.34
CA SER A 85 -30.30 12.50 10.61
C SER A 85 -30.57 12.12 12.08
N MET A 86 -29.97 12.83 13.03
CA MET A 86 -30.20 12.63 14.46
C MET A 86 -31.56 13.20 14.87
N LYS A 87 -32.32 12.48 15.71
CA LYS A 87 -33.55 13.02 16.31
C LYS A 87 -33.20 13.89 17.53
N LYS A 88 -34.02 14.90 17.82
CA LYS A 88 -33.76 15.87 18.91
C LYS A 88 -33.65 15.28 20.31
N ASP A 89 -34.20 14.08 20.53
CA ASP A 89 -34.23 13.40 21.83
C ASP A 89 -33.14 12.33 21.98
N ASP A 90 -32.26 12.21 20.98
CA ASP A 90 -31.16 11.25 20.99
C ASP A 90 -30.02 11.81 21.87
N ASN A 91 -30.18 11.79 23.19
CA ASN A 91 -29.11 12.02 24.17
C ASN A 91 -28.10 10.87 24.13
N VAL A 92 -27.36 10.77 23.03
CA VAL A 92 -26.38 9.72 22.79
C VAL A 92 -25.04 10.18 23.34
N VAL A 93 -24.64 9.60 24.47
CA VAL A 93 -23.34 9.87 25.13
C VAL A 93 -22.15 9.44 24.24
N PHE A 94 -22.37 8.51 23.32
CA PHE A 94 -21.33 7.95 22.47
C PHE A 94 -21.79 7.80 21.02
N TRP A 95 -21.35 8.73 20.16
CA TRP A 95 -21.71 8.78 18.75
C TRP A 95 -20.47 8.78 17.85
N ILE A 96 -20.50 7.95 16.81
CA ILE A 96 -19.45 7.85 15.79
C ILE A 96 -20.03 8.24 14.44
N CYS A 97 -19.32 9.09 13.68
CA CYS A 97 -19.74 9.52 12.35
C CYS A 97 -19.68 8.39 11.32
N VAL A 98 -20.38 8.54 10.20
CA VAL A 98 -20.45 7.50 9.14
C VAL A 98 -19.06 7.15 8.60
N GLN A 99 -18.19 8.15 8.40
CA GLN A 99 -16.82 7.94 7.90
C GLN A 99 -16.03 7.00 8.82
N CYS A 100 -16.05 7.29 10.11
CA CYS A 100 -15.43 6.45 11.13
C CYS A 100 -16.06 5.05 11.18
N ARG A 101 -17.40 4.92 11.10
CA ARG A 101 -18.05 3.60 11.08
C ARG A 101 -17.67 2.75 9.87
N THR A 102 -17.46 3.37 8.71
CA THR A 102 -17.11 2.67 7.47
C THR A 102 -15.63 2.35 7.35
N LEU A 103 -14.75 3.06 8.06
CA LEU A 103 -13.31 2.94 7.93
C LEU A 103 -12.78 1.51 8.14
N PRO A 104 -13.20 0.74 9.17
CA PRO A 104 -12.75 -0.64 9.34
C PRO A 104 -13.04 -1.54 8.14
N LYS A 105 -14.23 -1.39 7.53
CA LYS A 105 -14.61 -2.16 6.34
C LYS A 105 -13.73 -1.81 5.15
N VAL A 106 -13.55 -0.52 4.88
CA VAL A 106 -12.69 -0.04 3.77
C VAL A 106 -11.25 -0.53 3.95
N VAL A 107 -10.72 -0.47 5.17
CA VAL A 107 -9.37 -0.96 5.48
C VAL A 107 -9.26 -2.47 5.22
N ASN A 108 -10.23 -3.26 5.68
CA ASN A 108 -10.25 -4.70 5.44
C ASN A 108 -10.36 -5.04 3.94
N ASP A 109 -11.22 -4.33 3.21
CA ASP A 109 -11.39 -4.51 1.77
C ASP A 109 -10.06 -4.21 1.04
N ILE A 110 -9.40 -3.09 1.36
CA ILE A 110 -8.08 -2.73 0.81
C ILE A 110 -7.03 -3.77 1.19
N GLN A 111 -7.03 -4.24 2.43
CA GLN A 111 -6.08 -5.24 2.90
C GLN A 111 -6.23 -6.56 2.15
N SER A 112 -7.47 -7.00 1.89
CA SER A 112 -7.74 -8.20 1.09
C SER A 112 -7.30 -8.05 -0.37
N GLN A 113 -7.55 -6.89 -0.98
CA GLN A 113 -7.12 -6.59 -2.34
C GLN A 113 -5.59 -6.53 -2.44
N LEU A 114 -4.94 -5.88 -1.49
CA LEU A 114 -3.49 -5.79 -1.43
C LEU A 114 -2.85 -7.18 -1.29
N ALA A 115 -3.40 -8.04 -0.43
CA ALA A 115 -2.93 -9.42 -0.28
C ALA A 115 -3.03 -10.20 -1.60
N SER A 116 -4.14 -10.05 -2.33
CA SER A 116 -4.31 -10.69 -3.65
C SER A 116 -3.29 -10.18 -4.66
N VAL A 117 -3.04 -8.87 -4.73
CA VAL A 117 -2.06 -8.29 -5.66
C VAL A 117 -0.65 -8.79 -5.33
N ILE A 118 -0.27 -8.83 -4.05
CA ILE A 118 1.02 -9.34 -3.61
C ILE A 118 1.18 -10.80 -4.04
N GLN A 119 0.15 -11.61 -3.85
CA GLN A 119 0.17 -13.03 -4.24
C GLN A 119 0.36 -13.19 -5.75
N ASN A 120 -0.42 -12.46 -6.56
CA ASN A 120 -0.29 -12.48 -8.02
C ASN A 120 1.13 -12.10 -8.47
N ASN A 121 1.73 -11.08 -7.84
CA ASN A 121 3.09 -10.67 -8.17
C ASN A 121 4.12 -11.76 -7.84
N VAL A 122 3.96 -12.43 -6.69
CA VAL A 122 4.83 -13.56 -6.31
C VAL A 122 4.72 -14.70 -7.33
N ASP A 123 3.52 -15.03 -7.78
CA ASP A 123 3.31 -16.10 -8.74
C ASP A 123 3.87 -15.74 -10.13
N LEU A 124 3.71 -14.49 -10.56
CA LEU A 124 4.36 -14.00 -11.78
C LEU A 124 5.89 -14.07 -11.70
N VAL A 125 6.49 -13.74 -10.56
CA VAL A 125 7.94 -13.83 -10.36
C VAL A 125 8.40 -15.29 -10.44
N LYS A 126 7.67 -16.23 -9.84
CA LYS A 126 7.96 -17.67 -9.95
C LYS A 126 7.89 -18.15 -11.39
N ASP A 127 6.86 -17.74 -12.13
CA ASP A 127 6.71 -18.09 -13.55
C ASP A 127 7.84 -17.53 -14.41
N ILE A 128 8.26 -16.28 -14.15
CA ILE A 128 9.40 -15.66 -14.82
C ILE A 128 10.69 -16.45 -14.52
N ALA A 129 10.92 -16.84 -13.27
CA ALA A 129 12.08 -17.63 -12.89
C ALA A 129 12.09 -18.99 -13.61
N ALA A 130 10.96 -19.70 -13.64
CA ALA A 130 10.84 -20.97 -14.35
C ALA A 130 11.13 -20.84 -15.85
N LYS A 131 10.57 -19.82 -16.50
CA LYS A 131 10.83 -19.54 -17.92
C LYS A 131 12.28 -19.17 -18.18
N THR A 132 12.94 -18.48 -17.25
CA THR A 132 14.36 -18.14 -17.37
C THR A 132 15.23 -19.39 -17.41
N VAL A 133 14.97 -20.37 -16.53
CA VAL A 133 15.65 -21.67 -16.54
C VAL A 133 15.42 -22.41 -17.86
N GLN A 134 14.17 -22.44 -18.34
CA GLN A 134 13.85 -23.08 -19.62
C GLN A 134 14.61 -22.43 -20.80
N ILE A 135 14.68 -21.10 -20.84
CA ILE A 135 15.43 -20.36 -21.85
C ILE A 135 16.92 -20.71 -21.78
N GLN A 136 17.52 -20.79 -20.60
CA GLN A 136 18.92 -21.16 -20.43
C GLN A 136 19.20 -22.57 -20.97
N SER A 137 18.33 -23.55 -20.68
CA SER A 137 18.47 -24.91 -21.23
C SER A 137 18.38 -24.94 -22.76
N LEU A 138 17.43 -24.19 -23.34
CA LEU A 138 17.28 -24.07 -24.78
C LEU A 138 18.45 -23.35 -25.43
N GLN A 139 19.01 -22.33 -24.80
CA GLN A 139 20.21 -21.64 -25.27
C GLN A 139 21.43 -22.56 -25.27
N ALA A 140 21.59 -23.39 -24.23
CA ALA A 140 22.64 -24.39 -24.15
C ALA A 140 22.55 -25.42 -25.28
N GLU A 141 21.37 -25.99 -25.54
CA GLU A 141 21.20 -26.97 -26.62
C GLU A 141 21.36 -26.31 -28.00
N ASN A 142 20.83 -25.11 -28.21
CA ASN A 142 21.06 -24.37 -29.45
C ASN A 142 22.55 -24.10 -29.70
N SER A 143 23.33 -23.80 -28.65
CA SER A 143 24.78 -23.66 -28.77
C SER A 143 25.43 -24.98 -29.18
N ARG A 144 25.05 -26.08 -28.51
CA ARG A 144 25.56 -27.43 -28.80
C ARG A 144 25.30 -27.84 -30.25
N LEU A 145 24.09 -27.60 -30.76
CA LEU A 145 23.70 -27.90 -32.13
C LEU A 145 24.50 -27.08 -33.15
N ARG A 146 24.73 -25.78 -32.90
CA ARG A 146 25.57 -24.95 -33.77
C ARG A 146 27.00 -25.47 -33.86
N ASP A 147 27.56 -25.90 -32.74
CA ASP A 147 28.92 -26.47 -32.71
C ASP A 147 29.02 -27.79 -33.47
N LEU A 148 27.95 -28.59 -33.52
CA LEU A 148 27.90 -29.80 -34.34
C LEU A 148 27.84 -29.46 -35.83
N VAL A 149 27.00 -28.50 -36.21
CA VAL A 149 26.88 -28.07 -37.61
C VAL A 149 28.18 -27.47 -38.13
N ASN A 150 28.87 -26.64 -37.34
CA ASN A 150 30.13 -26.01 -37.76
C ASN A 150 31.31 -27.01 -37.88
N ARG A 151 31.16 -28.22 -37.35
CA ARG A 151 32.17 -29.30 -37.44
C ARG A 151 31.91 -30.28 -38.58
N ALA A 152 30.72 -30.23 -39.18
CA ALA A 152 30.34 -31.04 -40.34
C ALA A 152 30.75 -30.34 -41.65
#